data_AF-A0A831NNG2-F1
#
_entry.id   AF-A0A831NNG2-F1
#
_cell.length_a   1.000
_cell.length_b   1.000
_cell.length_c   1.000
_cell.angle_alpha   90.00
_cell.angle_beta   90.00
_cell.angle_gamma   90.00
#
_symmetry.space_group_name_H-M   'P 1'
#
loop_
_entity.id
_entity.type
_entity.pdbx_description
1 polymer ?
#
loop_
_entity_poly.entity_id
_entity_poly.type
_entity_poly.pdbx_seq_one_letter_code
_entity_poly.pdbx_strand_id
1 'polypeptide(L)' 'MKTICLYFEIHQIIHLKRYRFFEIGSEHYYYDDYANEQGMNEVAERSYIPAL' A
#
# COMPACT_ATOMS: atom_id res chain seq x y z
N MET A 1 -23.70 26.06 19.35
CA MET A 1 -23.85 24.79 18.58
C MET A 1 -22.57 24.01 18.74
N LYS A 2 -22.64 22.69 19.00
CA LYS A 2 -21.45 21.84 18.99
C LYS A 2 -21.32 21.22 17.60
N THR A 3 -20.15 21.34 17.00
CA THR A 3 -19.80 20.74 15.71
C THR A 3 -18.84 19.60 15.94
N ILE A 4 -19.03 18.51 15.21
CA ILE A 4 -18.13 17.36 15.19
C ILE A 4 -17.54 17.28 13.79
N CYS A 5 -16.23 17.08 13.71
CA CYS A 5 -15.50 16.83 12.47
C CYS A 5 -14.83 15.46 12.58
N LEU A 6 -15.13 14.56 11.64
CA LEU A 6 -14.50 13.25 11.56
C LEU A 6 -13.49 13.29 10.41
N TYR A 7 -12.26 12.86 10.70
CA TYR A 7 -11.17 12.80 9.74
C TYR A 7 -10.63 11.38 9.71
N PHE A 8 -10.48 10.83 8.51
CA PHE A 8 -10.01 9.48 8.28
C PHE A 8 -8.76 9.52 7.41
N GLU A 9 -7.73 8.82 7.85
CA GLU A 9 -6.48 8.65 7.11
C GLU A 9 -6.29 7.16 6.83
N ILE A 10 -5.93 6.85 5.58
CA ILE A 10 -5.64 5.49 5.15
C ILE A 10 -4.22 5.51 4.59
N HIS A 11 -3.34 4.77 5.24
CA HIS A 11 -1.95 4.58 4.81
C HIS A 11 -1.74 3.13 4.38
N GLN A 12 -1.08 2.95 3.23
CA GLN A 12 -0.61 1.65 2.76
C GLN A 12 0.91 1.65 2.65
N ILE A 13 1.51 0.60 3.18
CA ILE A 13 2.95 0.39 3.09
C ILE A 13 3.31 -0.14 1.69
N ILE A 14 4.50 0.18 1.22
CA ILE A 14 5.06 -0.41 0.01
C ILE A 14 5.80 -1.68 0.40
N HIS A 15 5.34 -2.81 -0.13
CA HIS A 15 6.02 -4.09 -0.02
C HIS A 15 7.24 -4.12 -0.93
N LEU A 16 8.39 -4.35 -0.30
CA LEU A 16 9.63 -4.62 -1.01
C LEU A 16 9.76 -6.12 -1.23
N LYS A 17 10.28 -6.51 -2.39
CA LYS A 17 10.63 -7.89 -2.65
C LYS A 17 11.74 -8.32 -1.69
N ARG A 18 11.86 -9.63 -1.48
CA ARG A 18 12.99 -10.18 -0.75
C ARG A 18 14.28 -9.92 -1.52
N TYR A 19 15.00 -8.87 -1.16
CA TYR A 19 16.27 -8.48 -1.76
C TYR A 19 17.44 -9.07 -1.00
N ARG A 20 18.31 -9.82 -1.68
CA ARG A 20 19.45 -10.54 -1.09
C ARG A 20 20.77 -9.90 -1.49
N PHE A 21 21.81 -10.19 -0.70
CA PHE A 21 23.16 -9.69 -0.95
C PHE A 21 23.67 -9.98 -2.37
N PHE A 22 23.35 -11.14 -2.94
CA PHE A 22 23.77 -11.52 -4.29
C PHE A 22 23.08 -10.75 -5.42
N GLU A 23 21.99 -10.04 -5.11
CA GLU A 23 21.22 -9.26 -6.08
C GLU A 23 21.77 -7.81 -6.19
N ILE A 24 22.71 -7.44 -5.32
CA ILE A 24 23.39 -6.12 -5.34
C ILE A 24 24.17 -5.96 -6.64
N GLY A 25 23.87 -4.89 -7.38
CA GLY A 25 24.58 -4.49 -8.60
C GLY A 25 24.15 -5.21 -9.88
N SER A 26 23.30 -6.23 -9.78
CA SER A 26 22.73 -6.95 -10.93
C SER A 26 21.23 -6.67 -11.09
N GLU A 27 20.52 -6.48 -9.98
CA GLU A 27 19.08 -6.34 -9.95
C GLU A 27 18.69 -5.07 -9.18
N HIS A 28 17.96 -4.18 -9.86
CA HIS A 28 17.61 -2.83 -9.37
C HIS A 28 16.11 -2.64 -9.12
N TYR A 29 15.29 -3.65 -9.39
CA TYR A 29 13.88 -3.60 -9.05
C TYR A 29 13.71 -4.03 -7.60
N TYR A 30 13.11 -3.20 -6.73
CA TYR A 30 13.01 -3.49 -5.29
C TYR A 30 11.60 -3.85 -4.82
N TYR A 31 10.60 -3.69 -5.68
CA TYR A 31 9.20 -3.80 -5.28
C TYR A 31 8.66 -5.21 -5.45
N ASP A 32 7.75 -5.59 -4.54
CA ASP A 32 6.91 -6.76 -4.69
C ASP A 32 5.57 -6.32 -5.29
N ASP A 33 5.48 -6.30 -6.61
CA ASP A 33 4.31 -5.76 -7.32
C ASP A 33 3.05 -6.54 -7.00
N TYR A 34 3.16 -7.86 -6.85
CA TYR A 34 2.03 -8.71 -6.52
C TYR A 34 1.47 -8.35 -5.15
N ALA A 35 2.32 -8.25 -4.12
CA ALA A 35 1.89 -7.87 -2.78
C ALA A 35 1.32 -6.45 -2.74
N ASN A 36 1.95 -5.52 -3.46
CA ASN A 36 1.48 -4.12 -3.54
C ASN A 36 0.14 -4.00 -4.25
N GLU A 37 -0.05 -4.69 -5.38
CA GLU A 37 -1.31 -4.69 -6.13
C GLU A 37 -2.43 -5.32 -5.31
N GLN A 38 -2.18 -6.47 -4.67
CA GLN A 38 -3.16 -7.12 -3.81
C GLN A 38 -3.57 -6.20 -2.64
N GLY A 39 -2.60 -5.61 -1.94
CA GLY A 39 -2.88 -4.71 -0.82
C GLY A 39 -3.67 -3.47 -1.26
N MET A 40 -3.31 -2.89 -2.41
CA MET A 40 -4.03 -1.73 -2.96
C MET A 40 -5.48 -2.06 -3.30
N ASN A 41 -5.72 -3.20 -3.96
CA ASN A 41 -7.06 -3.64 -4.32
C ASN A 41 -7.93 -3.91 -3.09
N GLU A 42 -7.40 -4.61 -2.07
CA GLU A 42 -8.14 -4.87 -0.84
C GLU A 42 -8.57 -3.56 -0.16
N VAL A 43 -7.68 -2.58 -0.07
CA VAL A 43 -7.96 -1.29 0.58
C VAL A 43 -8.97 -0.48 -0.23
N ALA A 44 -8.85 -0.50 -1.56
CA ALA A 44 -9.82 0.12 -2.44
C ALA A 44 -11.21 -0.49 -2.26
N GLU A 45 -11.33 -1.81 -2.33
CA GLU A 45 -12.61 -2.52 -2.19
C GLU A 45 -13.26 -2.32 -0.82
N ARG A 46 -12.47 -2.23 0.25
CA ARG A 46 -13.00 -2.13 1.62
C ARG A 46 -13.23 -0.71 2.11
N SER A 47 -12.51 0.27 1.55
CA SER A 47 -12.50 1.63 2.10
C SER A 47 -12.83 2.69 1.06
N TYR A 48 -12.07 2.78 -0.03
CA TYR A 48 -12.24 3.89 -0.99
C TYR A 48 -13.49 3.73 -1.85
N ILE A 49 -13.75 2.53 -2.39
CA ILE A 49 -14.91 2.27 -3.24
C ILE A 49 -16.23 2.38 -2.45
N PRO A 50 -16.36 1.82 -1.23
CA PRO A 50 -17.60 1.97 -0.45
C PRO A 50 -17.83 3.38 0.08
N ALA A 51 -16.80 4.23 0.14
CA ALA A 51 -16.91 5.61 0.59
C ALA A 51 -17.36 6.59 -0.51
N LEU A 52 -17.41 6.15 -1.77
CA LEU A 52 -17.99 6.89 -2.90
C LEU A 52 -19.51 6.69 -2.97
#